data_AF-A0A0Q4J1U2-F1
#
_entry.id   AF-A0A0Q4J1U2-F1
#
_cell.length_a   1.000
_cell.length_b   1.000
_cell.length_c   1.000
_cell.angle_alpha   90.00
_cell.angle_beta   90.00
_cell.angle_gamma   90.00
#
_symmetry.space_group_name_H-M   'P 1'
#
loop_
_entity.id
_entity.type
_entity.pdbx_description
1 polymer ?
#
loop_
_entity_poly.entity_id
_entity_poly.type
_entity_poly.pdbx_seq_one_letter_code
_entity_poly.pdbx_strand_id
1 'polypeptide(L)'
;MSSKSLKSEYQKWLWMLATADLIVVLLALVPGIPSNASLAQLGNWRLLTTVVVPIGILLLVNVLPHKVKCMLVYWKPYGWLPGCEVFSRFAPDDVRIDMVNLTKNVGPLPTHSGAQNARWYQLYKVVENQIEILEVHRTFLMYRDMATLSLPFVGLAPLCLYFAGASQKAQWIGAGIFLIQFILTAISARWSGIRFVCNVLAIHSARKVAGATTPRARKARPSLR
;
A
#
# COMPACT_ATOMS: atom_id res chain seq x y z
N MET A 1 -18.64 -9.15 -5.00
CA MET A 1 -18.64 -8.16 -3.91
C MET A 1 -18.13 -6.83 -4.46
N SER A 2 -18.91 -5.76 -4.34
CA SER A 2 -18.55 -4.43 -4.89
C SER A 2 -17.43 -3.81 -4.06
N SER A 3 -16.52 -3.07 -4.71
CA SER A 3 -15.30 -2.44 -4.15
C SER A 3 -15.50 -1.65 -2.85
N LYS A 4 -16.74 -1.26 -2.52
CA LYS A 4 -17.14 -0.70 -1.23
C LYS A 4 -16.86 -1.63 -0.03
N SER A 5 -16.91 -2.97 -0.15
CA SER A 5 -16.69 -3.87 1.00
C SER A 5 -15.21 -3.95 1.41
N LEU A 6 -14.30 -4.10 0.43
CA LEU A 6 -12.87 -4.25 0.68
C LEU A 6 -12.27 -3.06 1.43
N LYS A 7 -12.60 -1.83 1.02
CA LYS A 7 -12.08 -0.62 1.69
C LYS A 7 -12.60 -0.51 3.12
N SER A 8 -13.90 -0.77 3.33
CA SER A 8 -14.50 -0.70 4.67
C SER A 8 -13.89 -1.69 5.67
N GLU A 9 -13.44 -2.85 5.19
CA GLU A 9 -12.85 -3.89 6.05
C GLU A 9 -11.48 -3.48 6.60
N TYR A 10 -10.57 -2.98 5.75
CA TYR A 10 -9.24 -2.62 6.21
C TYR A 10 -9.15 -1.20 6.79
N GLN A 11 -10.14 -0.35 6.54
CA GLN A 11 -10.19 1.01 7.08
C GLN A 11 -10.06 1.02 8.62
N LYS A 12 -10.64 0.03 9.30
CA LYS A 12 -10.54 -0.12 10.77
C LYS A 12 -9.08 -0.24 11.22
N TRP A 13 -8.26 -0.97 10.49
CA TRP A 13 -6.83 -1.14 10.78
C TRP A 13 -6.04 0.17 10.60
N LEU A 14 -6.41 0.98 9.61
CA LEU A 14 -5.83 2.32 9.46
C LEU A 14 -6.18 3.23 10.65
N TRP A 15 -7.42 3.20 11.11
CA TRP A 15 -7.85 3.97 12.28
C TRP A 15 -7.14 3.53 13.56
N MET A 16 -6.97 2.22 13.76
CA MET A 16 -6.23 1.69 14.90
C MET A 16 -4.77 2.13 14.88
N LEU A 17 -4.10 2.07 13.71
CA LEU A 17 -2.73 2.55 13.58
C LEU A 17 -2.63 4.05 13.86
N ALA A 18 -3.48 4.87 13.25
CA ALA A 18 -3.48 6.32 13.47
C ALA A 18 -3.73 6.68 14.95
N THR A 19 -4.57 5.91 15.64
CA THR A 19 -4.82 6.09 17.08
C THR A 19 -3.60 5.70 17.92
N ALA A 20 -2.94 4.59 17.56
CA ALA A 20 -1.69 4.19 18.21
C ALA A 20 -0.58 5.23 18.02
N ASP A 21 -0.42 5.74 16.80
CA ASP A 21 0.54 6.81 16.45
C ASP A 21 0.27 8.07 17.29
N LEU A 22 -1.00 8.45 17.45
CA LEU A 22 -1.40 9.57 18.28
C LEU A 22 -1.03 9.37 19.75
N ILE A 23 -1.26 8.17 20.29
CA ILE A 23 -0.89 7.84 21.68
C ILE A 23 0.63 7.94 21.85
N VAL A 24 1.42 7.45 20.90
CA VAL A 24 2.89 7.56 20.94
C VAL A 24 3.34 9.02 20.97
N VAL A 25 2.78 9.87 20.11
CA VAL A 25 3.08 11.32 20.10
C VAL A 25 2.70 11.97 21.43
N LEU A 26 1.52 11.63 21.97
CA LEU A 26 1.05 12.16 23.26
C LEU A 26 1.98 11.77 24.41
N LEU A 27 2.39 10.51 24.49
CA LEU A 27 3.31 10.04 25.52
C LEU A 27 4.68 10.72 25.40
N ALA A 28 5.17 10.96 24.17
CA ALA A 28 6.42 11.67 23.94
C ALA A 28 6.36 13.16 24.35
N LEU A 29 5.17 13.77 24.36
CA LEU A 29 4.96 15.15 24.79
C LEU A 29 4.92 15.32 26.31
N VAL A 30 4.49 14.31 27.08
CA VAL A 30 4.39 14.37 28.56
C VAL A 30 5.68 14.84 29.26
N PRO A 31 6.87 14.29 28.97
CA PRO A 31 8.12 14.72 29.62
C PRO A 31 8.64 16.09 29.16
N GLY A 32 8.08 16.67 28.07
CA GLY A 32 8.46 17.98 27.56
C GLY A 32 7.66 19.15 28.15
N ILE A 33 6.72 18.88 29.06
CA ILE A 33 5.86 19.91 29.65
C ILE A 33 6.65 20.68 30.72
N PRO A 34 6.92 21.98 30.52
CA PRO A 34 7.54 22.77 31.57
C PRO A 34 6.56 22.91 32.74
N SER A 35 7.06 22.73 33.96
CA SER A 35 6.28 22.66 35.21
C SER A 35 5.50 23.94 35.55
N ASN A 36 5.73 25.03 34.81
CA ASN A 36 5.09 26.34 34.93
C ASN A 36 4.11 26.68 33.79
N ALA A 37 3.83 25.75 32.86
CA ALA A 37 2.87 25.99 31.79
C ALA A 37 1.45 26.15 32.33
N SER A 38 0.77 27.23 31.94
CA SER A 38 -0.64 27.43 32.31
C SER A 38 -1.51 26.30 31.73
N LEU A 39 -2.47 25.82 32.53
CA LEU A 39 -3.43 24.78 32.12
C LEU A 39 -4.15 25.12 30.80
N ALA A 40 -4.39 26.41 30.53
CA ALA A 40 -5.02 26.91 29.31
C ALA A 40 -4.11 26.83 28.07
N GLN A 41 -2.82 27.17 28.17
CA GLN A 41 -1.88 27.06 27.05
C GLN A 41 -1.57 25.59 26.72
N LEU A 42 -1.49 24.73 27.74
CA LEU A 42 -1.41 23.28 27.59
C LEU A 42 -2.65 22.70 26.90
N GLY A 43 -3.85 23.18 27.24
CA GLY A 43 -5.11 22.73 26.63
C GLY A 43 -5.22 23.04 25.14
N ASN A 44 -4.87 24.25 24.72
CA ASN A 44 -5.02 24.69 23.33
C ASN A 44 -4.03 24.00 22.38
N TRP A 45 -2.76 23.83 22.78
CA TRP A 45 -1.77 23.09 21.99
C TRP A 45 -2.08 21.60 21.89
N ARG A 46 -2.62 21.00 22.97
CA ARG A 46 -3.07 19.60 22.99
C ARG A 46 -4.23 19.38 22.03
N LEU A 47 -5.24 20.24 22.01
CA LEU A 47 -6.40 20.08 21.13
C LEU A 47 -6.03 20.22 19.64
N LEU A 48 -5.18 21.18 19.29
CA LEU A 48 -4.72 21.38 17.91
C LEU A 48 -3.88 20.19 17.40
N THR A 49 -2.91 19.73 18.18
CA THR A 49 -2.04 18.62 17.74
C THR A 49 -2.73 17.26 17.76
N THR A 50 -3.62 17.00 18.71
CA THR A 50 -4.29 15.68 18.82
C THR A 50 -5.43 15.46 17.86
N VAL A 51 -6.11 16.53 17.44
CA VAL A 51 -7.28 16.42 16.55
C VAL A 51 -6.92 16.74 15.11
N VAL A 52 -6.15 17.81 14.86
CA VAL A 52 -5.92 18.28 13.48
C VAL A 52 -4.90 17.43 12.74
N VAL A 53 -3.85 16.96 13.43
CA VAL A 53 -2.78 16.17 12.79
C VAL A 53 -3.30 14.81 12.27
N PRO A 54 -4.02 13.99 13.06
CA PRO A 54 -4.55 12.72 12.56
C PRO A 54 -5.57 12.91 11.44
N ILE A 55 -6.46 13.91 11.55
CA ILE A 55 -7.45 14.22 10.51
C ILE A 55 -6.76 14.66 9.22
N GLY A 56 -5.79 15.56 9.31
CA GLY A 56 -5.01 16.03 8.15
C GLY A 56 -4.29 14.89 7.45
N ILE A 57 -3.68 13.98 8.20
CA ILE A 57 -2.96 12.83 7.64
C ILE A 57 -3.92 11.81 7.01
N LEU A 58 -5.09 11.56 7.62
CA LEU A 58 -6.10 10.68 7.04
C LEU A 58 -6.69 11.24 5.74
N LEU A 59 -6.87 12.56 5.66
CA LEU A 59 -7.24 13.23 4.41
C LEU A 59 -6.14 13.06 3.36
N LEU A 60 -4.88 13.26 3.76
CA LEU A 60 -3.72 13.12 2.88
C LEU A 60 -3.62 11.71 2.28
N VAL A 61 -3.85 10.65 3.08
CA VAL A 61 -3.90 9.26 2.60
C VAL A 61 -5.00 9.04 1.56
N ASN A 62 -6.14 9.74 1.65
CA ASN A 62 -7.21 9.59 0.67
C ASN A 62 -7.03 10.46 -0.59
N VAL A 63 -6.25 11.54 -0.50
CA VAL A 63 -5.94 12.42 -1.64
C VAL A 63 -4.81 11.86 -2.50
N LEU A 64 -3.85 11.14 -1.90
CA LEU A 64 -2.71 10.64 -2.66
C LEU A 64 -3.11 9.62 -3.76
N PRO A 65 -2.70 9.84 -5.03
CA PRO A 65 -2.95 8.90 -6.10
C PRO A 65 -2.33 7.53 -5.83
N HIS A 66 -3.00 6.48 -6.28
CA HIS A 66 -2.54 5.08 -6.15
C HIS A 66 -1.08 4.88 -6.58
N LYS A 67 -0.68 5.49 -7.70
CA LYS A 67 0.68 5.40 -8.25
C LYS A 67 1.75 5.99 -7.31
N VAL A 68 1.42 7.06 -6.58
CA VAL A 68 2.34 7.69 -5.62
C VAL A 68 2.53 6.76 -4.43
N LYS A 69 1.44 6.21 -3.89
CA LYS A 69 1.50 5.26 -2.78
C LYS A 69 2.37 4.05 -3.11
N CYS A 70 2.22 3.50 -4.31
CA CYS A 70 3.06 2.39 -4.77
C CYS A 70 4.52 2.81 -4.94
N MET A 71 4.82 3.99 -5.49
CA MET A 71 6.19 4.52 -5.55
C MET A 71 6.82 4.59 -4.16
N LEU A 72 6.10 5.11 -3.16
CA LEU A 72 6.58 5.18 -1.78
C LEU A 72 6.83 3.79 -1.18
N VAL A 73 5.96 2.83 -1.45
CA VAL A 73 6.12 1.46 -0.94
C VAL A 73 7.27 0.74 -1.63
N TYR A 74 7.37 0.79 -2.96
CA TYR A 74 8.36 0.02 -3.72
C TYR A 74 9.72 0.71 -3.81
N TRP A 75 9.85 1.96 -3.35
CA TRP A 75 11.04 2.81 -3.54
C TRP A 75 11.49 2.80 -5.01
N LYS A 76 10.51 2.88 -5.92
CA LYS A 76 10.70 2.84 -7.36
C LYS A 76 10.02 4.03 -8.00
N PRO A 77 10.40 4.41 -9.24
CA PRO A 77 9.83 5.57 -9.92
C PRO A 77 8.30 5.55 -10.00
N TYR A 78 7.73 6.74 -10.21
CA TYR A 78 6.30 6.94 -10.32
C TYR A 78 5.64 5.96 -11.30
N GLY A 79 4.53 5.36 -10.88
CA GLY A 79 3.76 4.42 -11.72
C GLY A 79 4.22 2.97 -11.62
N TRP A 80 5.23 2.66 -10.81
CA TRP A 80 5.60 1.28 -10.52
C TRP A 80 4.51 0.53 -9.76
N LEU A 81 4.18 -0.68 -10.22
CA LEU A 81 3.17 -1.57 -9.64
C LEU A 81 3.77 -2.98 -9.49
N PRO A 82 3.24 -3.84 -8.58
CA PRO A 82 3.74 -5.20 -8.47
C PRO A 82 3.57 -6.01 -9.76
N GLY A 83 2.59 -5.68 -10.60
CA GLY A 83 2.38 -6.30 -11.91
C GLY A 83 3.50 -6.00 -12.94
N CYS A 84 4.37 -5.01 -12.70
CA CYS A 84 5.40 -4.61 -13.66
C CYS A 84 6.56 -5.61 -13.81
N GLU A 85 6.76 -6.50 -12.84
CA GLU A 85 7.83 -7.50 -12.82
C GLU A 85 7.28 -8.92 -12.65
N VAL A 86 5.96 -9.09 -12.84
CA VAL A 86 5.28 -10.33 -12.47
C VAL A 86 5.70 -11.53 -13.30
N PHE A 87 5.84 -11.40 -14.62
CA PHE A 87 6.21 -12.53 -15.49
C PHE A 87 7.71 -12.73 -15.60
N SER A 88 8.49 -11.66 -15.44
CA SER A 88 9.95 -11.70 -15.60
C SER A 88 10.71 -12.04 -14.31
N ARG A 89 10.10 -11.83 -13.13
CA ARG A 89 10.77 -12.01 -11.84
C ARG A 89 9.91 -12.78 -10.85
N PHE A 90 8.73 -12.28 -10.52
CA PHE A 90 7.96 -12.85 -9.40
C PHE A 90 7.37 -14.23 -9.70
N ALA A 91 6.88 -14.46 -10.92
CA ALA A 91 6.29 -15.74 -11.29
C ALA A 91 7.32 -16.86 -11.44
N PRO A 92 8.48 -16.67 -12.11
CA PRO A 92 9.53 -17.69 -12.16
C PRO A 92 10.08 -18.09 -10.79
N ASP A 93 10.13 -17.15 -9.83
CA ASP A 93 10.67 -17.38 -8.48
C ASP A 93 9.65 -18.08 -7.55
N ASP A 94 8.36 -18.18 -7.91
CA ASP A 94 7.32 -18.77 -7.06
C ASP A 94 7.06 -20.23 -7.45
N VAL A 95 7.45 -21.16 -6.57
CA VAL A 95 7.31 -22.61 -6.76
C VAL A 95 5.88 -23.09 -6.98
N ARG A 96 4.86 -22.28 -6.65
CA ARG A 96 3.45 -22.63 -6.86
C ARG A 96 3.00 -22.38 -8.31
N ILE A 97 3.82 -21.71 -9.11
CA ILE A 97 3.51 -21.33 -10.48
C ILE A 97 4.33 -22.21 -11.43
N ASP A 98 3.63 -23.04 -12.18
CA ASP A 98 4.19 -23.75 -13.33
C ASP A 98 4.13 -22.83 -14.55
N MET A 99 5.28 -22.28 -14.94
CA MET A 99 5.40 -21.35 -16.06
C MET A 99 5.00 -21.97 -17.41
N VAL A 100 5.16 -23.29 -17.58
CA VAL A 100 4.77 -24.00 -18.81
C VAL A 100 3.24 -24.06 -18.89
N ASN A 101 2.60 -24.49 -17.81
CA ASN A 101 1.14 -24.55 -17.74
C ASN A 101 0.49 -23.17 -17.78
N LEU A 102 1.10 -22.18 -17.09
CA LEU A 102 0.65 -20.79 -17.16
C LEU A 102 0.63 -20.30 -18.62
N THR A 103 1.75 -20.43 -19.34
CA THR A 103 1.86 -20.01 -20.75
C THR A 103 0.86 -20.74 -21.65
N LYS A 104 0.64 -22.04 -21.40
CA LYS A 104 -0.38 -22.83 -22.12
C LYS A 104 -1.81 -22.32 -21.86
N ASN A 105 -2.12 -21.91 -20.65
CA ASN A 105 -3.46 -21.49 -20.25
C ASN A 105 -3.77 -20.03 -20.64
N VAL A 106 -2.79 -19.13 -20.51
CA VAL A 106 -2.99 -17.69 -20.73
C VAL A 106 -2.40 -17.17 -22.04
N GLY A 107 -1.55 -17.95 -22.72
CA GLY A 107 -0.86 -17.52 -23.93
C GLY A 107 0.43 -16.71 -23.63
N PRO A 108 0.91 -15.92 -24.61
CA PRO A 108 2.21 -15.24 -24.52
C PRO A 108 2.34 -14.34 -23.28
N LEU A 109 3.48 -14.45 -22.60
CA LEU A 109 3.82 -13.65 -21.44
C LEU A 109 4.70 -12.47 -21.87
N PRO A 110 4.25 -11.21 -21.67
CA PRO A 110 5.05 -10.04 -22.03
C PRO A 110 6.25 -9.87 -21.09
N THR A 111 7.29 -9.17 -21.56
CA THR A 111 8.51 -8.86 -20.78
C THR A 111 8.63 -7.38 -20.43
N HIS A 112 8.02 -6.47 -21.20
CA HIS A 112 8.03 -5.03 -20.89
C HIS A 112 7.13 -4.68 -19.70
N SER A 113 7.64 -3.90 -18.75
CA SER A 113 6.98 -3.63 -17.45
C SER A 113 5.53 -3.15 -17.54
N GLY A 114 5.22 -2.21 -18.44
CA GLY A 114 3.86 -1.74 -18.66
C GLY A 114 2.94 -2.83 -19.23
N ALA A 115 3.44 -3.61 -20.18
CA ALA A 115 2.71 -4.72 -20.79
C ALA A 115 2.50 -5.88 -19.80
N GLN A 116 3.48 -6.17 -18.93
CA GLN A 116 3.35 -7.11 -17.82
C GLN A 116 2.19 -6.72 -16.90
N ASN A 117 2.16 -5.47 -16.44
CA ASN A 117 1.11 -5.00 -15.55
C ASN A 117 -0.27 -5.02 -16.23
N ALA A 118 -0.36 -4.59 -17.48
CA ALA A 118 -1.61 -4.61 -18.24
C ALA A 118 -2.14 -6.04 -18.43
N ARG A 119 -1.25 -6.98 -18.80
CA ARG A 119 -1.63 -8.38 -19.00
C ARG A 119 -2.03 -9.04 -17.68
N TRP A 120 -1.27 -8.82 -16.61
CA TRP A 120 -1.63 -9.32 -15.28
C TRP A 120 -2.97 -8.77 -14.81
N TYR A 121 -3.26 -7.47 -15.04
CA TYR A 121 -4.54 -6.89 -14.66
C TYR A 121 -5.71 -7.58 -15.37
N GLN A 122 -5.58 -7.91 -16.65
CA GLN A 122 -6.60 -8.69 -17.38
C GLN A 122 -6.84 -10.05 -16.71
N LEU A 123 -5.77 -10.76 -16.35
CA LEU A 123 -5.86 -12.06 -15.67
C LEU A 123 -6.50 -11.95 -14.28
N TYR A 124 -6.15 -10.90 -13.53
CA TYR A 124 -6.75 -10.59 -12.24
C TYR A 124 -8.26 -10.39 -12.36
N LYS A 125 -8.73 -9.62 -13.34
CA LYS A 125 -10.18 -9.32 -13.49
C LYS A 125 -11.03 -10.56 -13.72
N VAL A 126 -10.46 -11.63 -14.28
CA VAL A 126 -11.15 -12.91 -14.46
C VAL A 126 -11.33 -13.66 -13.13
N VAL A 127 -10.43 -13.47 -12.17
CA VAL A 127 -10.41 -14.20 -10.89
C VAL A 127 -10.66 -13.31 -9.67
N GLU A 128 -11.06 -12.05 -9.87
CA GLU A 128 -11.11 -11.03 -8.81
C GLU A 128 -12.07 -11.35 -7.67
N ASN A 129 -13.08 -12.18 -7.91
CA ASN A 129 -14.08 -12.58 -6.92
C ASN A 129 -13.68 -13.81 -6.10
N GLN A 130 -12.51 -14.41 -6.35
CA GLN A 130 -12.03 -15.54 -5.54
C GLN A 130 -11.55 -15.05 -4.17
N ILE A 131 -11.97 -15.74 -3.11
CA ILE A 131 -11.69 -15.34 -1.71
C ILE A 131 -10.18 -15.18 -1.47
N GLU A 132 -9.39 -16.15 -1.97
CA GLU A 132 -7.93 -16.15 -1.88
C GLU A 132 -7.28 -14.90 -2.51
N ILE A 133 -7.91 -14.32 -3.54
CA ILE A 133 -7.44 -13.12 -4.22
C ILE A 133 -7.89 -11.86 -3.47
N LEU A 134 -9.13 -11.85 -2.99
CA LEU A 134 -9.68 -10.74 -2.22
C LEU A 134 -8.86 -10.48 -0.95
N GLU A 135 -8.48 -11.54 -0.22
CA GLU A 135 -7.74 -11.43 1.04
C GLU A 135 -6.34 -10.84 0.85
N VAL A 136 -5.59 -11.36 -0.13
CA VAL A 136 -4.22 -10.87 -0.40
C VAL A 136 -4.25 -9.46 -1.01
N HIS A 137 -5.24 -9.15 -1.84
CA HIS A 137 -5.44 -7.80 -2.37
C HIS A 137 -5.73 -6.82 -1.22
N ARG A 138 -6.63 -7.18 -0.30
CA ARG A 138 -6.95 -6.38 0.89
C ARG A 138 -5.69 -6.10 1.72
N THR A 139 -4.92 -7.13 1.98
CA THR A 139 -3.68 -7.05 2.79
C THR A 139 -2.66 -6.11 2.14
N PHE A 140 -2.51 -6.18 0.81
CA PHE A 140 -1.68 -5.24 0.06
C PHE A 140 -2.17 -3.80 0.20
N LEU A 141 -3.47 -3.55 -0.01
CA LEU A 141 -4.04 -2.21 0.10
C LEU A 141 -3.85 -1.63 1.51
N MET A 142 -4.07 -2.45 2.53
CA MET A 142 -3.92 -2.08 3.94
C MET A 142 -2.50 -1.62 4.25
N TYR A 143 -1.49 -2.47 4.03
CA TYR A 143 -0.11 -2.12 4.36
C TYR A 143 0.42 -0.95 3.52
N ARG A 144 0.02 -0.84 2.25
CA ARG A 144 0.41 0.30 1.41
C ARG A 144 -0.15 1.61 1.96
N ASP A 145 -1.41 1.62 2.38
CA ASP A 145 -2.04 2.79 2.97
C ASP A 145 -1.44 3.09 4.37
N MET A 146 -1.09 2.08 5.17
CA MET A 146 -0.35 2.25 6.44
C MET A 146 1.03 2.87 6.25
N ALA A 147 1.78 2.44 5.24
CA ALA A 147 3.08 3.03 4.91
C ALA A 147 2.92 4.49 4.47
N THR A 148 1.92 4.76 3.63
CA THR A 148 1.62 6.13 3.19
C THR A 148 1.22 7.01 4.38
N LEU A 149 0.49 6.46 5.35
CA LEU A 149 0.07 7.16 6.57
C LEU A 149 1.24 7.44 7.51
N SER A 150 2.17 6.48 7.65
CA SER A 150 3.31 6.58 8.58
C SER A 150 4.37 7.58 8.13
N LEU A 151 4.55 7.76 6.81
CA LEU A 151 5.62 8.59 6.27
C LEU A 151 5.54 10.08 6.73
N PRO A 152 4.38 10.77 6.69
CA PRO A 152 4.26 12.12 7.24
C PRO A 152 4.65 12.24 8.72
N PHE A 153 4.39 11.21 9.54
CA PHE A 153 4.73 11.25 10.97
C PHE A 153 6.25 11.28 11.23
N VAL A 154 7.07 10.83 10.27
CA VAL A 154 8.54 10.94 10.36
C VAL A 154 8.98 12.40 10.49
N GLY A 155 8.29 13.34 9.82
CA GLY A 155 8.59 14.77 9.91
C GLY A 155 7.67 15.54 10.86
N LEU A 156 6.37 15.21 10.89
CA LEU A 156 5.40 15.93 11.69
C LEU A 156 5.57 15.68 13.19
N ALA A 157 5.89 14.46 13.60
CA ALA A 157 6.11 14.16 15.02
C ALA A 157 7.28 14.93 15.63
N PRO A 158 8.51 14.92 15.06
CA PRO A 158 9.61 15.72 15.61
C PRO A 158 9.32 17.23 15.52
N LEU A 159 8.60 17.70 14.50
CA LEU A 159 8.19 19.10 14.39
C LEU A 159 7.23 19.50 15.53
N CYS A 160 6.25 18.67 15.83
CA CYS A 160 5.34 18.89 16.97
C CYS A 160 6.11 18.90 18.30
N LEU A 161 7.05 17.96 18.48
CA LEU A 161 7.90 17.88 19.66
C LEU A 161 8.81 19.12 19.79
N TYR A 162 9.34 19.64 18.67
CA TYR A 162 10.12 20.86 18.64
C TYR A 162 9.31 22.07 19.12
N PHE A 163 8.11 22.29 18.57
CA PHE A 163 7.24 23.38 19.01
C PHE A 163 6.73 23.22 20.45
N ALA A 164 6.65 21.99 20.95
CA ALA A 164 6.31 21.71 22.34
C ALA A 164 7.48 21.89 23.32
N GLY A 165 8.68 22.25 22.85
CA GLY A 165 9.86 22.43 23.71
C GLY A 165 10.51 21.12 24.18
N ALA A 166 10.19 19.99 23.54
CA ALA A 166 10.79 18.71 23.89
C ALA A 166 12.28 18.66 23.50
N SER A 167 13.06 17.86 24.25
CA SER A 167 14.49 17.69 24.00
C SER A 167 14.80 17.21 22.58
N GLN A 168 15.96 17.60 22.04
CA GLN A 168 16.42 17.14 20.72
C GLN A 168 16.51 15.62 20.63
N LYS A 169 16.86 14.94 21.73
CA LYS A 169 16.85 13.47 21.81
C LYS A 169 15.45 12.90 21.56
N ALA A 170 14.42 13.46 22.19
CA ALA A 170 13.03 13.02 22.02
C ALA A 170 12.55 13.22 20.57
N GLN A 171 12.95 14.32 19.92
CA GLN A 171 12.63 14.58 18.52
C GLN A 171 13.21 13.49 17.60
N TRP A 172 14.51 13.19 17.74
CA TRP A 172 15.16 12.15 16.92
C TRP A 172 14.63 10.74 17.19
N ILE A 173 14.32 10.42 18.45
CA ILE A 173 13.68 9.15 18.81
C ILE A 173 12.31 9.05 18.14
N GLY A 174 11.49 10.11 18.22
CA GLY A 174 10.18 10.16 17.56
C GLY A 174 10.28 9.94 16.05
N ALA A 175 11.19 10.65 15.39
CA ALA A 175 11.46 10.47 13.95
C ALA A 175 11.88 9.03 13.63
N GLY A 176 12.76 8.44 14.45
CA GLY A 176 13.24 7.07 14.29
C GLY A 176 12.13 6.02 14.42
N ILE A 177 11.23 6.15 15.39
CA ILE A 177 10.10 5.23 15.59
C ILE A 177 9.19 5.23 14.35
N PHE A 178 8.78 6.39 13.88
CA PHE A 178 7.91 6.49 12.70
C PHE A 178 8.62 6.08 11.40
N LEU A 179 9.94 6.28 11.32
CA LEU A 179 10.74 5.80 10.18
C LEU A 179 10.79 4.27 10.16
N ILE A 180 11.01 3.63 11.30
CA ILE A 180 10.97 2.17 11.43
C ILE A 180 9.58 1.65 11.06
N GLN A 181 8.51 2.28 11.56
CA GLN A 181 7.14 1.92 11.21
C GLN A 181 6.87 2.03 9.71
N PHE A 182 7.31 3.12 9.07
CA PHE A 182 7.22 3.29 7.62
C PHE A 182 7.94 2.18 6.86
N ILE A 183 9.17 1.84 7.26
CA ILE A 183 9.97 0.78 6.61
C ILE A 183 9.27 -0.57 6.74
N LEU A 184 8.82 -0.93 7.95
CA LEU A 184 8.16 -2.22 8.22
C LEU A 184 6.85 -2.38 7.44
N THR A 185 6.03 -1.32 7.43
CA THR A 185 4.76 -1.31 6.68
C THR A 185 5.01 -1.31 5.16
N ALA A 186 6.03 -0.61 4.67
CA ALA A 186 6.41 -0.64 3.26
C ALA A 186 6.91 -2.04 2.83
N ILE A 187 7.73 -2.71 3.64
CA ILE A 187 8.19 -4.08 3.37
C ILE A 187 7.00 -5.06 3.38
N SER A 188 6.11 -4.94 4.35
CA SER A 188 4.90 -5.76 4.43
C SER A 188 3.97 -5.55 3.23
N ALA A 189 3.85 -4.31 2.74
CA ALA A 189 3.15 -3.99 1.52
C ALA A 189 3.81 -4.62 0.28
N ARG A 190 5.14 -4.65 0.19
CA ARG A 190 5.83 -5.31 -0.93
C ARG A 190 5.55 -6.80 -0.96
N TRP A 191 5.73 -7.49 0.17
CA TRP A 191 5.52 -8.93 0.25
C TRP A 191 4.07 -9.33 0.02
N SER A 192 3.11 -8.56 0.55
CA SER A 192 1.69 -8.79 0.24
C SER A 192 1.35 -8.48 -1.22
N GLY A 193 1.95 -7.45 -1.83
CA GLY A 193 1.79 -7.15 -3.25
C GLY A 193 2.36 -8.23 -4.16
N ILE A 194 3.53 -8.80 -3.83
CA ILE A 194 4.13 -9.94 -4.56
C ILE A 194 3.22 -11.16 -4.42
N ARG A 195 2.79 -11.50 -3.21
CA ARG A 195 1.83 -12.60 -2.98
C ARG A 195 0.53 -12.41 -3.75
N PHE A 196 0.01 -11.19 -3.81
CA PHE A 196 -1.18 -10.86 -4.57
C PHE A 196 -1.01 -11.17 -6.07
N VAL A 197 0.08 -10.68 -6.68
CA VAL A 197 0.29 -10.93 -8.11
C VAL A 197 0.55 -12.41 -8.41
N CYS A 198 1.31 -13.11 -7.56
CA CYS A 198 1.60 -14.52 -7.73
C CYS A 198 0.38 -15.42 -7.49
N ASN A 199 -0.49 -15.11 -6.51
CA ASN A 199 -1.71 -15.90 -6.29
C ASN A 199 -2.65 -15.87 -7.50
N VAL A 200 -2.77 -14.72 -8.17
CA VAL A 200 -3.53 -14.63 -9.44
C VAL A 200 -2.96 -15.60 -10.47
N LEU A 201 -1.64 -15.64 -10.62
CA LEU A 201 -0.99 -16.51 -11.60
C LEU A 201 -1.00 -17.98 -11.20
N ALA A 202 -0.92 -18.31 -9.91
CA ALA A 202 -1.03 -19.68 -9.42
C ALA A 202 -2.37 -20.30 -9.81
N ILE A 203 -3.47 -19.55 -9.72
CA ILE A 203 -4.79 -20.01 -10.18
C ILE A 203 -4.80 -20.31 -11.68
N HIS A 204 -4.25 -19.40 -12.49
CA HIS A 204 -4.20 -19.57 -13.95
C HIS A 204 -3.19 -20.62 -14.40
N SER A 205 -2.18 -20.92 -13.57
CA SER A 205 -1.23 -22.02 -13.76
C SER A 205 -1.89 -23.36 -13.47
N ALA A 206 -2.58 -23.48 -12.33
CA ALA A 206 -3.20 -24.72 -11.88
C ALA A 206 -4.37 -25.17 -12.76
N ARG A 207 -5.11 -24.22 -13.34
CA ARG A 207 -6.24 -24.52 -14.23
C ARG A 207 -6.47 -23.46 -15.28
N LYS A 208 -7.03 -23.88 -16.41
CA LYS A 208 -7.49 -22.95 -17.46
C LYS A 208 -8.79 -22.28 -17.03
N VAL A 209 -8.75 -20.96 -16.85
CA VAL A 209 -9.94 -20.16 -16.51
C VAL A 209 -10.54 -19.56 -17.78
N ALA A 210 -11.87 -19.67 -17.93
CA ALA A 210 -12.57 -19.08 -19.07
C ALA A 210 -12.36 -17.55 -19.12
N GLY A 211 -12.03 -17.02 -20.30
CA GLY A 211 -11.73 -15.59 -20.48
C GLY A 211 -10.29 -15.16 -20.17
N ALA A 212 -9.42 -16.08 -19.72
CA ALA A 212 -8.01 -15.77 -19.46
C ALA A 212 -7.17 -15.64 -20.74
N THR A 213 -7.54 -16.35 -21.81
CA THR A 213 -6.82 -16.32 -23.09
C THR A 213 -7.14 -15.04 -23.86
N THR A 214 -6.12 -14.38 -24.41
CA THR A 214 -6.29 -13.18 -25.25
C THR A 214 -7.26 -13.47 -26.40
N PRO A 215 -8.23 -12.59 -26.72
CA PRO A 215 -8.99 -12.70 -27.95
C PRO A 215 -8.01 -12.76 -29.12
N ARG A 216 -8.11 -13.80 -29.93
CA ARG A 216 -7.37 -13.90 -31.20
C ARG A 216 -7.63 -12.58 -31.94
N ALA A 217 -6.57 -11.83 -32.26
CA ALA A 217 -6.68 -10.54 -32.94
C ALA A 217 -7.71 -10.69 -34.06
N ARG A 218 -8.82 -9.93 -33.97
CA ARG A 218 -9.88 -9.92 -34.97
C ARG A 218 -9.18 -9.66 -36.30
N LYS A 219 -9.14 -10.65 -37.20
CA LYS A 219 -8.57 -10.49 -38.54
C LYS A 219 -9.09 -9.17 -39.09
N ALA A 220 -8.19 -8.24 -39.40
CA ALA A 220 -8.54 -6.99 -40.02
C ALA A 220 -9.44 -7.33 -41.23
N ARG A 221 -10.67 -6.82 -41.23
CA ARG A 221 -11.52 -6.90 -42.42
C ARG A 221 -10.71 -6.24 -43.55
N PRO A 222 -10.53 -6.88 -44.71
CA PRO A 222 -9.94 -6.21 -45.85
C PRO A 222 -10.80 -4.98 -46.12
N SER A 223 -10.19 -3.80 -46.15
CA SER A 223 -10.82 -2.60 -46.66
C SER A 223 -11.26 -2.91 -48.09
N LEU A 224 -12.58 -3.02 -48.30
CA LEU A 224 -13.16 -3.01 -49.63
C LEU A 224 -12.79 -1.66 -50.27
N ARG A 225 -12.18 -1.77 -51.45
CA ARG A 225 -11.85 -0.67 -52.34
C ARG A 225 -13.10 0.08 -52.77
#